data_AF-A0A975MJB8-F1
#
_entry.id   AF-A0A975MJB8-F1
#
_cell.length_a   1.000
_cell.length_b   1.000
_cell.length_c   1.000
_cell.angle_alpha   90.00
_cell.angle_beta   90.00
_cell.angle_gamma   90.00
#
_symmetry.space_group_name_H-M   'P 1'
#
loop_
_entity.id
_entity.type
_entity.pdbx_description
1 polymer ?
#
loop_
_entity_poly.entity_id
_entity_poly.type
_entity_poly.pdbx_seq_one_letter_code
_entity_poly.pdbx_strand_id
1 'polypeptide(L)'
;MSRRVAAAIGTALDRMGLDRRLHESAAHEQVEQFMPGASPTRGIRSVVFYLIFFFIVTAIGALGISVVSAFVEGVVGYLPNIIAAILIFVVAALVAGGVAAAVVRVMGDTPTGKIVASVVPSLVMVIAFFMILNQLQIAEEIVTIAFAAVMGALALGLALAFGLGGRDVARRILEDSYAKAQEQREQVREDLEQGKQQAQEDAQRVSDEVRDRI
;
A
#
# COMPACT_ATOMS: atom_id res chain seq x y z
N MET A 1 24.63 -0.46 40.89
CA MET A 1 25.35 -1.76 40.82
C MET A 1 26.76 -1.63 40.21
N SER A 2 27.01 -0.67 39.31
CA SER A 2 28.29 -0.47 38.59
C SER A 2 29.51 -0.06 39.44
N ARG A 3 29.34 0.64 40.57
CA ARG A 3 30.48 1.12 41.39
C ARG A 3 31.16 0.03 42.23
N ARG A 4 30.46 -1.04 42.58
CA ARG A 4 30.99 -2.13 43.43
C ARG A 4 31.87 -3.11 42.64
N VAL A 5 31.58 -3.28 41.35
CA VAL A 5 32.38 -4.09 40.43
C VAL A 5 33.72 -3.42 40.16
N ALA A 6 33.75 -2.10 39.94
CA ALA A 6 34.98 -1.35 39.77
C ALA A 6 35.88 -1.39 41.03
N ALA A 7 35.28 -1.32 42.22
CA ALA A 7 36.01 -1.43 43.48
C ALA A 7 36.61 -2.84 43.69
N ALA A 8 35.84 -3.90 43.41
CA ALA A 8 36.32 -5.27 43.51
C ALA A 8 37.47 -5.59 42.55
N ILE A 9 37.42 -5.03 41.33
CA ILE A 9 38.48 -5.15 40.34
C ILE A 9 39.73 -4.38 40.79
N GLY A 10 39.58 -3.15 41.32
CA GLY A 10 40.71 -2.39 41.86
C GLY A 10 41.44 -3.11 42.99
N THR A 11 40.69 -3.68 43.95
CA THR A 11 41.28 -4.39 45.08
C THR A 11 41.90 -5.75 44.69
N ALA A 12 41.37 -6.41 43.66
CA ALA A 12 41.94 -7.65 43.14
C ALA A 12 43.25 -7.42 42.36
N LEU A 13 43.36 -6.29 41.64
CA LEU A 13 44.59 -5.91 40.94
C LEU A 13 45.70 -5.49 41.91
N ASP A 14 45.39 -4.72 42.96
CA ASP A 14 46.39 -4.33 43.98
C ASP A 14 46.96 -5.54 44.73
N ARG A 15 46.15 -6.58 44.94
CA ARG A 15 46.55 -7.78 45.70
C ARG A 15 47.43 -8.75 44.90
N MET A 16 47.50 -8.61 43.57
CA MET A 16 48.37 -9.39 42.70
C MET A 16 49.79 -8.83 42.58
N GLY A 17 50.09 -7.67 43.18
CA GLY A 17 51.47 -7.17 43.27
C GLY A 17 52.17 -6.91 41.94
N LEU A 18 51.40 -6.70 40.86
CA LEU A 18 51.93 -6.41 39.52
C LEU A 18 52.64 -5.04 39.47
N ASP A 19 52.25 -4.09 40.33
CA ASP A 19 52.91 -2.77 40.42
C ASP A 19 54.29 -2.79 41.07
N ARG A 20 54.68 -3.86 41.77
CA ARG A 20 56.02 -3.97 42.38
C ARG A 20 57.04 -4.68 41.47
N ARG A 21 56.58 -5.37 40.40
CA ARG A 21 57.46 -6.09 39.45
C ARG A 21 57.60 -5.42 38.09
N LEU A 22 56.93 -4.29 37.89
CA LEU A 22 57.06 -3.45 36.69
C LEU A 22 57.98 -2.23 36.89
N HIS A 23 58.62 -2.10 38.06
CA HIS A 23 59.56 -1.00 38.36
C HIS A 23 61.06 -1.38 38.23
N GLU A 24 61.40 -2.60 37.79
CA GLU A 24 62.81 -3.05 37.69
C GLU A 24 63.19 -3.70 36.36
N SER A 25 62.41 -3.52 35.29
CA SER A 25 62.84 -3.92 33.95
C SER A 25 63.48 -2.72 33.26
N ALA A 26 64.79 -2.79 33.04
CA ALA A 26 65.60 -1.93 32.17
C ALA A 26 65.14 -1.99 30.70
N ALA A 27 63.90 -1.55 30.44
CA ALA A 27 63.28 -1.49 29.13
C ALA A 27 62.55 -0.15 28.91
N HIS A 28 62.88 0.88 29.72
CA HIS A 28 62.37 2.24 29.53
C HIS A 28 63.26 3.12 28.67
N GLU A 29 64.50 2.72 28.38
CA GLU A 29 65.41 3.55 27.54
C GLU A 29 65.30 3.24 26.03
N GLN A 30 64.84 2.04 25.63
CA GLN A 30 64.75 1.67 24.20
C GLN A 30 63.40 1.98 23.53
N VAL A 31 62.35 2.27 24.29
CA VAL A 31 61.01 2.59 23.71
C VAL A 31 60.87 4.09 23.40
N GLU A 32 61.61 4.94 24.10
CA GLU A 32 61.57 6.40 23.90
C GLU A 32 62.25 6.83 22.58
N GLN A 33 63.16 6.01 22.05
CA GLN A 33 63.88 6.32 20.81
C GLN A 33 63.05 6.05 19.54
N PHE A 34 62.04 5.18 19.60
CA PHE A 34 61.24 4.82 18.43
C PHE A 34 59.86 5.47 18.38
N MET A 35 59.24 5.83 19.51
CA MET A 35 57.90 6.47 19.51
C MET A 35 57.68 7.41 20.72
N PRO A 36 58.01 8.71 20.61
CA PRO A 36 57.66 9.69 21.64
C PRO A 36 56.13 9.89 21.70
N GLY A 37 55.52 9.61 22.85
CA GLY A 37 54.12 9.98 23.17
C GLY A 37 53.09 8.85 23.21
N ALA A 38 53.43 7.62 22.82
CA ALA A 38 52.53 6.48 22.97
C ALA A 38 52.72 5.85 24.36
N SER A 39 51.85 6.19 25.32
CA SER A 39 51.86 5.47 26.60
C SER A 39 51.49 4.00 26.34
N PRO A 40 52.37 3.03 26.65
CA PRO A 40 52.10 1.60 26.43
C PRO A 40 50.79 1.18 27.12
N THR A 41 50.48 1.83 28.24
CA THR A 41 49.26 1.67 29.03
C THR A 41 47.98 1.99 28.26
N ARG A 42 47.98 2.94 27.31
CA ARG A 42 46.80 3.31 26.51
C ARG A 42 46.58 2.31 25.35
N GLY A 43 47.66 1.81 24.75
CA GLY A 43 47.61 0.72 23.78
C GLY A 43 47.12 -0.58 24.41
N ILE A 44 47.71 -0.97 25.54
CA ILE A 44 47.31 -2.17 26.29
C ILE A 44 45.86 -2.05 26.79
N ARG A 45 45.44 -0.87 27.28
CA ARG A 45 44.04 -0.62 27.66
C ARG A 45 43.08 -0.78 26.49
N SER A 46 43.44 -0.25 25.32
CA SER A 46 42.64 -0.38 24.10
C SER A 46 42.54 -1.85 23.68
N VAL A 47 43.66 -2.57 23.63
CA VAL A 47 43.70 -3.98 23.28
C VAL A 47 42.88 -4.81 24.27
N VAL A 48 43.05 -4.61 25.58
CA VAL A 48 42.27 -5.31 26.61
C VAL A 48 40.78 -4.96 26.53
N PHE A 49 40.43 -3.69 26.27
CA PHE A 49 39.04 -3.28 26.05
C PHE A 49 38.43 -3.98 24.83
N TYR A 50 39.13 -4.01 23.70
CA TYR A 50 38.67 -4.70 22.50
C TYR A 50 38.63 -6.21 22.66
N LEU A 51 39.55 -6.80 23.43
CA LEU A 51 39.59 -8.24 23.71
C LEU A 51 38.43 -8.64 24.63
N ILE A 52 38.14 -7.85 25.68
CA ILE A 52 36.96 -8.05 26.54
C ILE A 52 35.67 -7.81 25.75
N PHE A 53 35.60 -6.77 24.91
CA PHE A 53 34.46 -6.51 24.05
C PHE A 53 34.21 -7.66 23.07
N PHE A 54 35.26 -8.17 22.42
CA PHE A 54 35.20 -9.33 21.54
C PHE A 54 34.71 -10.58 22.29
N PHE A 55 35.19 -10.81 23.52
CA PHE A 55 34.71 -11.90 24.37
C PHE A 55 33.26 -11.73 24.82
N ILE A 56 32.79 -10.51 25.08
CA ILE A 56 31.39 -10.24 25.43
C ILE A 56 30.49 -10.50 24.22
N VAL A 57 30.85 -10.01 23.04
CA VAL A 57 30.09 -10.26 21.80
C VAL A 57 30.08 -11.77 21.47
N THR A 58 31.22 -12.43 21.59
CA THR A 58 31.34 -13.88 21.39
C THR A 58 30.58 -14.65 22.47
N ALA A 59 30.59 -14.19 23.72
CA ALA A 59 29.82 -14.78 24.82
C ALA A 59 28.32 -14.55 24.63
N ILE A 60 27.85 -13.42 24.10
CA ILE A 60 26.44 -13.20 23.75
C ILE A 60 26.02 -14.15 22.61
N GLY A 61 26.90 -14.36 21.62
CA GLY A 61 26.71 -15.36 20.57
C GLY A 61 26.75 -16.80 21.09
N ALA A 62 27.67 -17.12 22.01
CA ALA A 62 27.88 -18.45 22.59
C ALA A 62 26.89 -18.78 23.73
N LEU A 63 26.34 -17.76 24.40
CA LEU A 63 25.18 -17.86 25.29
C LEU A 63 23.93 -18.28 24.52
N GLY A 64 23.99 -18.30 23.17
CA GLY A 64 22.93 -18.79 22.32
C GLY A 64 21.62 -18.12 22.68
N ILE A 65 21.64 -16.80 22.93
CA ILE A 65 20.43 -16.05 23.20
C ILE A 65 19.72 -15.91 21.85
N SER A 66 19.14 -17.02 21.40
CA SER A 66 18.29 -17.17 20.23
C SER A 66 17.25 -16.05 20.16
N VAL A 67 16.82 -15.56 21.33
CA VAL A 67 15.92 -14.41 21.47
C VAL A 67 16.49 -13.12 20.88
N VAL A 68 17.79 -12.83 21.05
CA VAL A 68 18.42 -11.61 20.52
C VAL A 68 18.65 -11.72 19.01
N SER A 69 19.14 -12.86 18.52
CA SER A 69 19.31 -13.07 17.07
C SER A 69 17.97 -13.10 16.34
N ALA A 70 16.96 -13.78 16.90
CA ALA A 70 15.60 -13.81 16.34
C ALA A 70 14.93 -12.43 16.36
N PHE A 71 15.20 -11.61 17.38
CA PHE A 71 14.71 -10.23 17.40
C PHE A 71 15.35 -9.39 16.29
N VAL A 72 16.68 -9.47 16.11
CA VAL A 72 17.39 -8.73 15.05
C VAL A 72 16.91 -9.20 13.67
N GLU A 73 16.77 -10.51 13.46
CA GLU A 73 16.23 -11.07 12.21
C GLU A 73 14.79 -10.61 11.97
N GLY A 74 13.95 -10.55 13.00
CA GLY A 74 12.59 -10.02 12.91
C GLY A 74 12.55 -8.54 12.52
N VAL A 75 13.41 -7.70 13.12
CA VAL A 75 13.50 -6.27 12.78
C VAL A 75 14.00 -6.06 11.35
N VAL A 76 15.04 -6.79 10.95
CA VAL A 76 15.58 -6.72 9.58
C VAL A 76 14.58 -7.26 8.56
N GLY A 77 13.88 -8.34 8.90
CA GLY A 77 12.81 -8.93 8.08
C GLY A 77 11.57 -8.03 7.92
N TYR A 78 11.36 -7.10 8.86
CA TYR A 78 10.28 -6.11 8.79
C TYR A 78 10.64 -4.88 7.93
N LEU A 79 11.94 -4.63 7.69
CA LEU A 79 12.41 -3.48 6.92
C LEU A 79 11.86 -3.43 5.47
N PRO A 80 11.82 -4.54 4.71
CA PRO A 80 11.18 -4.59 3.39
C PRO A 80 9.71 -4.14 3.41
N ASN A 81 8.96 -4.50 4.46
CA ASN A 81 7.56 -4.11 4.61
C ASN A 81 7.39 -2.61 4.82
N ILE A 82 8.27 -1.99 5.63
CA ILE A 82 8.29 -0.53 5.80
C ILE A 82 8.57 0.16 4.46
N ILE A 83 9.55 -0.32 3.70
CA ILE A 83 9.88 0.24 2.39
C ILE A 83 8.68 0.12 1.45
N ALA A 84 8.04 -1.06 1.39
CA ALA A 84 6.84 -1.26 0.58
C ALA A 84 5.70 -0.34 1.01
N ALA A 85 5.44 -0.16 2.30
CA ALA A 85 4.44 0.78 2.82
C ALA A 85 4.70 2.22 2.39
N ILE A 86 5.95 2.69 2.47
CA ILE A 86 6.35 4.03 2.00
C ILE A 86 6.13 4.16 0.49
N LEU A 87 6.51 3.15 -0.29
CA LEU A 87 6.30 3.15 -1.73
C LEU A 87 4.81 3.20 -2.09
N ILE A 88 3.97 2.41 -1.42
CA ILE A 88 2.51 2.44 -1.58
C ILE A 88 1.98 3.85 -1.29
N PHE A 89 2.42 4.48 -0.19
CA PHE A 89 2.01 5.84 0.15
C PHE A 89 2.37 6.86 -0.94
N VAL A 90 3.61 6.82 -1.45
CA VAL A 90 4.07 7.72 -2.51
C VAL A 90 3.27 7.51 -3.79
N VAL A 91 3.11 6.26 -4.23
CA VAL A 91 2.33 5.93 -5.44
C VAL A 91 0.87 6.38 -5.27
N ALA A 92 0.26 6.09 -4.12
CA ALA A 92 -1.11 6.52 -3.85
C ALA A 92 -1.27 8.03 -3.85
N ALA A 93 -0.33 8.78 -3.26
CA ALA A 93 -0.36 10.24 -3.27
C ALA A 93 -0.24 10.81 -4.70
N LEU A 94 0.64 10.22 -5.53
CA LEU A 94 0.77 10.59 -6.94
C LEU A 94 -0.52 10.30 -7.72
N VAL A 95 -1.11 9.12 -7.52
CA VAL A 95 -2.38 8.74 -8.15
C VAL A 95 -3.50 9.66 -7.69
N ALA A 96 -3.62 9.94 -6.39
CA ALA A 96 -4.62 10.84 -5.83
C ALA A 96 -4.49 12.26 -6.41
N GLY A 97 -3.26 12.78 -6.50
CA GLY A 97 -3.00 14.07 -7.15
C GLY A 97 -3.35 14.08 -8.64
N GLY A 98 -3.02 13.02 -9.37
CA GLY A 98 -3.39 12.86 -10.77
C GLY A 98 -4.91 12.79 -10.99
N VAL A 99 -5.61 12.07 -10.11
CA VAL A 99 -7.08 11.98 -10.12
C VAL A 99 -7.70 13.34 -9.80
N ALA A 100 -7.20 14.07 -8.80
CA ALA A 100 -7.66 15.41 -8.48
C ALA A 100 -7.55 16.34 -9.69
N ALA A 101 -6.39 16.35 -10.34
CA ALA A 101 -6.13 17.16 -11.52
C ALA A 101 -7.04 16.77 -12.70
N ALA A 102 -7.27 15.47 -12.91
CA ALA A 102 -8.18 14.98 -13.94
C ALA A 102 -9.63 15.43 -13.70
N VAL A 103 -10.11 15.36 -12.44
CA VAL A 103 -11.45 15.81 -12.08
C VAL A 103 -11.60 17.31 -12.35
N VAL A 104 -10.65 18.13 -11.90
CA VAL A 104 -10.68 19.59 -12.15
C VAL A 104 -10.66 19.89 -13.65
N ARG A 105 -9.87 19.15 -14.44
CA ARG A 105 -9.80 19.34 -15.89
C ARG A 105 -11.11 19.00 -16.61
N VAL A 106 -11.83 17.98 -16.16
CA VAL A 106 -13.08 17.52 -16.78
C VAL A 106 -14.28 18.34 -16.31
N MET A 107 -14.37 18.63 -15.01
CA MET A 107 -15.54 19.26 -14.39
C MET A 107 -15.41 20.79 -14.23
N GLY A 108 -14.22 21.35 -14.46
CA GLY A 108 -13.93 22.77 -14.27
C GLY A 108 -14.12 23.21 -12.82
N ASP A 109 -14.22 24.54 -12.62
CA ASP A 109 -14.33 25.13 -11.28
C ASP A 109 -15.77 25.17 -10.73
N THR A 110 -16.58 24.17 -11.10
CA THR A 110 -17.98 24.07 -10.67
C THR A 110 -18.08 23.64 -9.19
N PRO A 111 -19.16 24.00 -8.47
CA PRO A 111 -19.37 23.55 -7.09
C PRO A 111 -19.31 22.03 -6.96
N THR A 112 -19.89 21.31 -7.92
CA THR A 112 -19.83 19.84 -7.99
C THR A 112 -18.42 19.34 -8.26
N GLY A 113 -17.70 19.96 -9.20
CA GLY A 113 -16.30 19.65 -9.49
C GLY A 113 -15.40 19.77 -8.25
N LYS A 114 -15.60 20.80 -7.43
CA LYS A 114 -14.86 21.00 -6.16
C LYS A 114 -15.11 19.88 -5.16
N ILE A 115 -16.37 19.43 -5.04
CA ILE A 115 -16.71 18.31 -4.15
C ILE A 115 -16.06 17.02 -4.65
N VAL A 116 -16.21 16.70 -5.94
CA VAL A 116 -15.65 15.47 -6.52
C VAL A 116 -14.13 15.47 -6.48
N ALA A 117 -13.48 16.62 -6.74
CA ALA A 117 -12.03 16.78 -6.68
C ALA A 117 -11.47 16.64 -5.25
N SER A 118 -12.30 16.78 -4.23
CA SER A 118 -11.93 16.50 -2.84
C SER A 118 -12.21 15.05 -2.46
N VAL A 119 -13.40 14.53 -2.81
CA VAL A 119 -13.86 13.21 -2.38
C VAL A 119 -13.11 12.08 -3.07
N VAL A 120 -12.95 12.12 -4.40
CA VAL A 120 -12.37 10.99 -5.14
C VAL A 120 -10.90 10.74 -4.78
N PRO A 121 -10.01 11.76 -4.73
CA PRO A 121 -8.65 11.57 -4.25
C PRO A 121 -8.57 11.10 -2.80
N SER A 122 -9.48 11.58 -1.95
CA SER A 122 -9.57 11.12 -0.55
C SER A 122 -9.89 9.63 -0.46
N LEU A 123 -10.77 9.10 -1.33
CA LEU A 123 -11.05 7.67 -1.39
C LEU A 123 -9.81 6.86 -1.77
N VAL A 124 -9.00 7.33 -2.73
CA VAL A 124 -7.73 6.69 -3.09
C VAL A 124 -6.81 6.59 -1.86
N MET A 125 -6.71 7.67 -1.08
CA MET A 125 -5.89 7.70 0.13
C MET A 125 -6.42 6.79 1.23
N VAL A 126 -7.75 6.67 1.39
CA VAL A 126 -8.35 5.73 2.34
C VAL A 126 -7.99 4.28 1.96
N ILE A 127 -8.12 3.91 0.69
CA ILE A 127 -7.75 2.55 0.23
C ILE A 127 -6.25 2.31 0.44
N ALA A 128 -5.41 3.28 0.11
CA ALA A 128 -3.97 3.20 0.34
C ALA A 128 -3.62 3.05 1.82
N PHE A 129 -4.34 3.72 2.71
CA PHE A 129 -4.17 3.59 4.15
C PHE A 129 -4.39 2.15 4.62
N PHE A 130 -5.48 1.50 4.21
CA PHE A 130 -5.71 0.08 4.52
C PHE A 130 -4.63 -0.83 3.92
N MET A 131 -4.19 -0.57 2.69
CA MET A 131 -3.08 -1.32 2.07
C MET A 131 -1.77 -1.16 2.86
N ILE A 132 -1.46 0.04 3.34
CA ILE A 132 -0.28 0.32 4.16
C ILE A 132 -0.35 -0.43 5.49
N LEU A 133 -1.49 -0.39 6.18
CA LEU A 133 -1.65 -1.12 7.45
C LEU A 133 -1.47 -2.63 7.27
N ASN A 134 -1.99 -3.18 6.18
CA ASN A 134 -1.81 -4.58 5.83
C ASN A 134 -0.33 -4.88 5.52
N GLN A 135 0.34 -4.02 4.74
CA GLN A 135 1.77 -4.19 4.44
C GLN A 135 2.65 -4.12 5.68
N LEU A 136 2.30 -3.27 6.64
CA LEU A 136 2.96 -3.17 7.95
C LEU A 136 2.61 -4.35 8.88
N GLN A 137 1.82 -5.31 8.43
CA GLN A 137 1.48 -6.51 9.19
C GLN A 137 0.81 -6.23 10.55
N ILE A 138 0.15 -5.07 10.68
CA ILE A 138 -0.50 -4.66 11.92
C ILE A 138 -1.90 -5.24 11.92
N ALA A 139 -2.09 -6.35 12.62
CA ALA A 139 -3.38 -7.03 12.74
C ALA A 139 -4.06 -7.26 11.36
N GLU A 140 -3.31 -7.84 10.41
CA GLU A 140 -3.70 -7.99 9.00
C GLU A 140 -5.13 -8.51 8.82
N GLU A 141 -5.52 -9.52 9.59
CA GLU A 141 -6.86 -10.10 9.54
C GLU A 141 -7.95 -9.09 9.94
N ILE A 142 -7.75 -8.37 11.05
CA ILE A 142 -8.68 -7.35 11.53
C ILE A 142 -8.79 -6.22 10.51
N VAL A 143 -7.65 -5.76 9.98
CA VAL A 143 -7.59 -4.70 8.95
C VAL A 143 -8.32 -5.14 7.68
N THR A 144 -8.10 -6.38 7.23
CA THR A 144 -8.74 -6.93 6.03
C THR A 144 -10.24 -7.05 6.21
N ILE A 145 -10.71 -7.58 7.35
CA ILE A 145 -12.14 -7.67 7.67
C ILE A 145 -12.77 -6.28 7.74
N ALA A 146 -12.13 -5.33 8.42
CA ALA A 146 -12.61 -3.96 8.54
C ALA A 146 -12.70 -3.27 7.18
N PHE A 147 -11.67 -3.43 6.33
CA PHE A 147 -11.66 -2.92 4.96
C PHE A 147 -12.81 -3.51 4.15
N ALA A 148 -12.97 -4.84 4.15
CA ALA A 148 -14.04 -5.52 3.45
C ALA A 148 -15.43 -5.07 3.94
N ALA A 149 -15.61 -4.89 5.25
CA ALA A 149 -16.86 -4.40 5.83
C ALA A 149 -17.16 -2.95 5.42
N VAL A 150 -16.19 -2.05 5.49
CA VAL A 150 -16.35 -0.64 5.10
C VAL A 150 -16.62 -0.52 3.60
N MET A 151 -15.81 -1.17 2.77
CA MET A 151 -16.01 -1.17 1.31
C MET A 151 -17.30 -1.85 0.91
N GLY A 152 -17.68 -2.94 1.59
CA GLY A 152 -18.97 -3.60 1.40
C GLY A 152 -20.14 -2.69 1.75
N ALA A 153 -20.08 -1.99 2.89
CA ALA A 153 -21.09 -1.01 3.29
C ALA A 153 -21.18 0.16 2.30
N LEU A 154 -20.04 0.69 1.83
CA LEU A 154 -20.00 1.74 0.81
C LEU A 154 -20.59 1.26 -0.52
N ALA A 155 -20.20 0.06 -0.97
CA ALA A 155 -20.71 -0.52 -2.21
C ALA A 155 -22.23 -0.76 -2.15
N LEU A 156 -22.73 -1.33 -1.04
CA LEU A 156 -24.16 -1.53 -0.80
C LEU A 156 -24.91 -0.19 -0.71
N GLY A 157 -24.35 0.78 0.01
CA GLY A 157 -24.92 2.12 0.14
C GLY A 157 -25.05 2.81 -1.22
N LEU A 158 -24.00 2.77 -2.05
CA LEU A 158 -24.03 3.31 -3.40
C LEU A 158 -25.00 2.55 -4.31
N ALA A 159 -25.00 1.22 -4.26
CA ALA A 159 -25.92 0.39 -5.04
C ALA A 159 -27.39 0.72 -4.71
N LEU A 160 -27.71 0.89 -3.43
CA LEU A 160 -29.05 1.31 -2.98
C LEU A 160 -29.36 2.76 -3.35
N ALA A 161 -28.41 3.69 -3.19
CA ALA A 161 -28.60 5.09 -3.54
C ALA A 161 -28.91 5.26 -5.04
N PHE A 162 -28.13 4.60 -5.91
CA PHE A 162 -28.39 4.62 -7.35
C PHE A 162 -29.62 3.79 -7.75
N GLY A 163 -29.81 2.61 -7.16
CA GLY A 163 -30.93 1.74 -7.48
C GLY A 163 -32.29 2.34 -7.10
N LEU A 164 -32.39 2.91 -5.89
CA LEU A 164 -33.61 3.57 -5.43
C LEU A 164 -33.76 4.97 -6.04
N GLY A 165 -32.69 5.75 -6.14
CA GLY A 165 -32.72 7.10 -6.69
C GLY A 165 -32.96 7.16 -8.21
N GLY A 166 -32.50 6.15 -8.96
CA GLY A 166 -32.70 6.05 -10.41
C GLY A 166 -34.01 5.36 -10.81
N ARG A 167 -34.79 4.84 -9.86
CA ARG A 167 -35.97 4.01 -10.13
C ARG A 167 -36.98 4.70 -11.04
N ASP A 168 -37.28 5.97 -10.80
CA ASP A 168 -38.29 6.70 -11.59
C ASP A 168 -37.78 7.04 -12.99
N VAL A 169 -36.48 7.32 -13.14
CA VAL A 169 -35.86 7.53 -14.44
C VAL A 169 -35.89 6.23 -15.26
N ALA A 170 -35.51 5.11 -14.65
CA ALA A 170 -35.57 3.80 -15.29
C ALA A 170 -37.01 3.45 -15.71
N ARG A 171 -38.00 3.76 -14.87
CA ARG A 171 -39.42 3.57 -15.20
C ARG A 171 -39.81 4.36 -16.45
N ARG A 172 -39.49 5.65 -16.50
CA ARG A 172 -39.83 6.52 -17.65
C ARG A 172 -39.17 6.04 -18.95
N ILE A 173 -37.90 5.65 -18.89
CA ILE A 173 -37.18 5.12 -20.06
C ILE A 173 -37.85 3.86 -20.60
N LEU A 174 -38.31 2.96 -19.71
CA LEU A 174 -39.02 1.74 -20.10
C LEU A 174 -40.40 2.05 -20.68
N GLU A 175 -41.15 2.96 -20.08
CA GLU A 175 -42.47 3.40 -20.57
C GLU A 175 -42.36 4.02 -21.97
N ASP A 176 -41.42 4.94 -22.18
CA ASP A 176 -41.19 5.58 -23.48
C ASP A 176 -40.75 4.57 -24.54
N SER A 177 -39.88 3.63 -24.17
CA SER A 177 -39.41 2.58 -25.08
C SER A 177 -40.55 1.63 -25.47
N TYR A 178 -41.42 1.32 -24.52
CA TYR A 178 -42.60 0.48 -24.76
C TYR A 178 -43.61 1.18 -25.67
N ALA A 179 -43.89 2.46 -25.43
CA ALA A 179 -44.78 3.27 -26.26
C ALA A 179 -44.28 3.36 -27.72
N LYS A 180 -42.99 3.68 -27.92
CA LYS A 180 -42.37 3.72 -29.25
C LYS A 180 -42.41 2.36 -29.96
N ALA A 181 -42.18 1.28 -29.23
CA ALA A 181 -42.27 -0.07 -29.79
C ALA A 181 -43.69 -0.41 -30.25
N GLN A 182 -44.71 0.13 -29.58
CA GLN A 182 -46.10 -0.06 -29.99
C GLN A 182 -46.45 0.76 -31.23
N GLU A 183 -46.06 2.03 -31.29
CA GLU A 183 -46.26 2.88 -32.48
C GLU A 183 -45.57 2.29 -33.73
N GLN A 184 -44.33 1.81 -33.58
CA GLN A 184 -43.62 1.17 -34.68
C GLN A 184 -44.31 -0.12 -35.15
N ARG A 185 -44.93 -0.89 -34.25
CA ARG A 185 -45.70 -2.08 -34.63
C ARG A 185 -46.98 -1.72 -35.38
N GLU A 186 -47.64 -0.65 -34.99
CA GLU A 186 -48.83 -0.14 -35.68
C GLU A 186 -48.47 0.35 -37.08
N GLN A 187 -47.42 1.17 -37.23
CA GLN A 187 -46.92 1.62 -38.54
C GLN A 187 -46.50 0.46 -39.44
N VAL A 188 -45.73 -0.51 -38.91
CA VAL A 188 -45.33 -1.70 -39.68
C VAL A 188 -46.55 -2.50 -40.14
N ARG A 189 -47.62 -2.55 -39.32
CA ARG A 189 -48.87 -3.23 -39.69
C ARG A 189 -49.63 -2.48 -40.77
N GLU A 190 -49.71 -1.15 -40.69
CA GLU A 190 -50.30 -0.30 -41.72
C GLU A 190 -49.54 -0.41 -43.05
N ASP A 191 -48.21 -0.35 -43.03
CA ASP A 191 -47.34 -0.52 -44.21
C ASP A 191 -47.53 -1.90 -44.84
N LEU A 192 -47.70 -2.95 -44.03
CA LEU A 192 -47.99 -4.31 -44.50
C LEU A 192 -49.39 -4.42 -45.13
N GLU A 193 -50.39 -3.73 -44.59
CA GLU A 193 -51.75 -3.73 -45.15
C GLU A 193 -51.80 -2.95 -46.47
N GLN A 194 -51.13 -1.79 -46.56
CA GLN A 194 -51.00 -1.03 -47.80
C GLN A 194 -50.21 -1.81 -48.86
N GLY A 195 -49.09 -2.43 -48.48
CA GLY A 195 -48.30 -3.26 -49.40
C GLY A 195 -49.06 -4.47 -49.93
N LYS A 196 -49.94 -5.09 -49.13
CA LYS A 196 -50.83 -6.17 -49.60
C LYS A 196 -51.86 -5.68 -50.61
N GLN A 197 -52.45 -4.50 -50.38
CA GLN A 197 -53.43 -3.92 -51.30
C GLN A 197 -52.77 -3.56 -52.64
N GLN A 198 -51.61 -2.91 -52.61
CA GLN A 198 -50.85 -2.59 -53.82
C GLN A 198 -50.45 -3.85 -54.59
N ALA A 199 -49.97 -4.89 -53.89
CA ALA A 199 -49.65 -6.17 -54.53
C ALA A 199 -50.88 -6.84 -55.16
N GLN A 200 -52.08 -6.68 -54.59
CA GLN A 200 -53.32 -7.17 -55.17
C GLN A 200 -53.76 -6.36 -56.40
N GLU A 201 -53.62 -5.03 -56.35
CA GLU A 201 -53.91 -4.17 -57.49
C GLU A 201 -52.98 -4.44 -58.67
N ASP A 202 -51.68 -4.59 -58.41
CA ASP A 202 -50.70 -4.90 -59.44
C ASP A 202 -50.91 -6.30 -60.01
N ALA A 203 -51.27 -7.29 -59.18
CA ALA A 203 -51.64 -8.62 -59.65
C ALA A 203 -52.92 -8.61 -60.51
N GLN A 204 -53.91 -7.77 -60.18
CA GLN A 204 -55.12 -7.60 -60.99
C GLN A 204 -54.81 -6.92 -62.32
N ARG A 205 -54.03 -5.83 -62.32
CA ARG A 205 -53.61 -5.15 -63.56
C ARG A 205 -52.87 -6.09 -64.51
N VAL A 206 -51.94 -6.89 -63.99
CA VAL A 206 -51.20 -7.87 -64.79
C VAL A 206 -52.15 -8.96 -65.31
N SER A 207 -53.10 -9.42 -64.50
CA SER A 207 -54.08 -10.43 -64.93
C SER A 207 -55.03 -9.90 -66.02
N ASP A 208 -55.41 -8.61 -65.96
CA ASP A 208 -56.26 -7.96 -66.96
C ASP A 208 -55.47 -7.70 -68.26
N GLU A 209 -54.21 -7.26 -68.18
CA GLU A 209 -53.31 -7.11 -69.34
C GLU A 209 -53.09 -8.44 -70.08
N VAL A 210 -52.97 -9.54 -69.33
CA VAL A 210 -52.83 -10.88 -69.92
C VAL A 210 -54.14 -11.31 -70.59
N ARG A 211 -55.30 -10.93 -70.03
CA ARG A 211 -56.62 -11.29 -70.56
C ARG A 211 -56.97 -10.54 -71.84
N ASP A 212 -56.55 -9.28 -71.98
CA ASP A 212 -56.77 -8.48 -73.20
C ASP A 212 -55.86 -8.88 -74.37
N ARG A 213 -54.82 -9.70 -74.12
CA ARG A 213 -53.90 -10.20 -75.15
C ARG A 213 -54.30 -11.53 -75.78
N ILE A 214 -55.39 -12.16 -75.33
CA ILE A 214 -55.89 -13.47 -75.81
C ILE A 214 -57.19 -13.26 -76.58
#